data_AF-A0A821V1G8-F1
#
_entry.id   AF-A0A821V1G8-F1
#
_cell.length_a   1.000
_cell.length_b   1.000
_cell.length_c   1.000
_cell.angle_alpha   90.00
_cell.angle_beta   90.00
_cell.angle_gamma   90.00
#
_symmetry.space_group_name_H-M   'P 1'
#
loop_
_entity.id
_entity.type
_entity.pdbx_description
1 polymer ?
#
loop_
_entity_poly.entity_id
_entity_poly.type
_entity_poly.pdbx_seq_one_letter_code
_entity_poly.pdbx_strand_id
1 'polypeptide(L)'
;MWRFLPIFDPYVDFFLSRDLDSPMMKRETETIDMWTSNKQQKYIFHIARDNRQHNIPILGGLWGAAPGRGRHYLFHIFQPMLIPSIAQQYKGAGDQLFLSDNIWENVKTRSLIFDSYSCEPLGGQPFLSQRPIADNCFLGCIRPCCTKATFRGSQNPNDTCPPACRPKDHQDWIYC
;
A
#
# COMPACT_ATOMS: atom_id res chain seq x y z
N MET A 1 -8.30 -3.95 -13.61
CA MET A 1 -7.89 -5.19 -12.89
C MET A 1 -6.86 -6.06 -13.61
N TRP A 2 -6.66 -5.94 -14.94
CA TRP A 2 -5.61 -6.70 -15.67
C TRP A 2 -4.22 -6.64 -15.02
N ARG A 3 -3.89 -5.51 -14.37
CA ARG A 3 -2.64 -5.35 -13.61
C ARG A 3 -2.43 -6.36 -12.48
N PHE A 4 -3.47 -7.09 -12.05
CA PHE A 4 -3.39 -8.10 -10.98
C PHE A 4 -3.22 -9.54 -11.49
N LEU A 5 -3.24 -9.76 -12.81
CA LEU A 5 -3.04 -11.09 -13.41
C LEU A 5 -1.74 -11.80 -13.03
N PRO A 6 -0.60 -11.11 -12.74
CA PRO A 6 0.63 -11.79 -12.32
C PRO A 6 0.47 -12.68 -11.07
N ILE A 7 -0.59 -12.52 -10.28
CA ILE A 7 -0.89 -13.39 -9.13
C ILE A 7 -1.13 -14.84 -9.56
N PHE A 8 -1.64 -15.04 -10.77
CA PHE A 8 -1.92 -16.38 -11.32
C PHE A 8 -0.72 -17.00 -12.04
N ASP A 9 0.36 -16.25 -12.25
CA ASP A 9 1.54 -16.76 -12.94
C ASP A 9 2.31 -17.73 -12.03
N PRO A 10 2.54 -19.00 -12.46
CA PRO A 10 3.24 -19.98 -11.65
C PRO A 10 4.72 -19.61 -11.40
N TYR A 11 5.32 -18.74 -12.21
CA TYR A 11 6.71 -18.32 -12.11
C TYR A 11 6.93 -17.03 -11.32
N VAL A 12 5.85 -16.38 -10.87
CA VAL A 12 5.95 -15.20 -10.02
C VAL A 12 6.07 -15.63 -8.56
N ASP A 13 7.09 -15.12 -7.87
CA ASP A 13 7.25 -15.31 -6.42
C ASP A 13 6.73 -14.10 -5.63
N PHE A 14 6.95 -12.90 -6.16
CA PHE A 14 6.50 -11.63 -5.61
C PHE A 14 5.91 -10.76 -6.71
N PHE A 15 4.79 -10.13 -6.39
CA PHE A 15 4.10 -9.16 -7.24
C PHE A 15 3.91 -7.87 -6.45
N LEU A 16 4.16 -6.74 -7.10
CA LEU A 16 3.89 -5.40 -6.59
C LEU A 16 3.01 -4.66 -7.61
N SER A 17 1.89 -4.12 -7.14
CA SER A 17 1.09 -3.19 -7.92
C SER A 17 1.47 -1.78 -7.53
N ARG A 18 2.04 -1.03 -8.48
CA ARG A 18 2.60 0.28 -8.26
C ARG A 18 2.24 1.24 -9.38
N ASP A 19 1.80 2.45 -9.04
CA ASP A 19 1.51 3.47 -10.04
C ASP A 19 2.82 4.04 -10.60
N LEU A 20 2.95 4.03 -11.94
CA LEU A 20 4.19 4.37 -12.63
C LEU A 20 4.53 5.86 -12.54
N ASP A 21 3.51 6.70 -12.39
CA ASP A 21 3.59 8.15 -12.22
C ASP A 21 3.95 8.57 -10.80
N SER A 22 4.16 7.63 -9.87
CA SER A 22 4.68 7.93 -8.53
C SER A 22 6.21 7.76 -8.43
N PRO A 23 6.96 8.70 -7.83
CA PRO A 23 8.41 8.53 -7.63
C PRO A 23 8.70 7.42 -6.61
N MET A 24 9.79 6.67 -6.81
CA MET A 24 10.24 5.70 -5.82
C MET A 24 10.85 6.44 -4.64
N MET A 25 10.41 6.09 -3.43
CA MET A 25 10.88 6.70 -2.20
C MET A 25 11.66 5.69 -1.38
N LYS A 26 12.68 6.17 -0.65
CA LYS A 26 13.45 5.33 0.28
C LYS A 26 12.53 4.55 1.24
N ARG A 27 11.52 5.22 1.77
CA ARG A 27 10.51 4.64 2.67
C ARG A 27 9.68 3.53 2.03
N GLU A 28 9.40 3.63 0.73
CA GLU A 28 8.75 2.55 -0.03
C GLU A 28 9.69 1.33 -0.10
N THR A 29 10.95 1.54 -0.51
CA THR A 29 11.96 0.48 -0.60
C THR A 29 12.18 -0.23 0.74
N GLU A 30 12.33 0.50 1.84
CA GLU A 30 12.57 -0.08 3.17
C GLU A 30 11.44 -1.02 3.63
N THR A 31 10.18 -0.68 3.32
CA THR A 31 9.04 -1.50 3.72
C THR A 31 8.87 -2.74 2.84
N ILE A 32 9.23 -2.64 1.55
CA ILE A 32 9.31 -3.78 0.62
C ILE A 32 10.46 -4.71 1.01
N ASP A 33 11.64 -4.18 1.32
CA ASP A 33 12.80 -4.97 1.77
C ASP A 33 12.48 -5.73 3.06
N MET A 34 11.81 -5.07 4.00
CA MET A 34 11.33 -5.72 5.22
C MET A 34 10.36 -6.87 4.87
N TRP A 35 9.35 -6.61 4.05
CA TRP A 35 8.35 -7.60 3.67
C TRP A 35 8.93 -8.82 2.95
N THR A 36 9.87 -8.59 2.03
CA THR A 36 10.51 -9.65 1.23
C THR A 36 11.54 -10.46 2.02
N SER A 37 12.00 -9.95 3.17
CA SER A 37 12.94 -10.67 4.04
C SER A 37 12.42 -12.01 4.56
N ASN A 38 13.35 -12.92 4.86
CA ASN A 38 13.04 -14.24 5.44
C ASN A 38 12.32 -14.16 6.80
N LYS A 39 12.49 -13.06 7.54
CA LYS A 39 11.83 -12.87 8.84
C LYS A 39 10.33 -12.62 8.71
N GLN A 40 9.86 -12.21 7.52
CA GLN A 40 8.47 -11.84 7.26
C GLN A 40 7.72 -12.85 6.40
N GLN A 41 8.20 -14.09 6.28
CA GLN A 41 7.58 -15.15 5.45
C GLN A 41 6.12 -15.46 5.80
N LYS A 42 5.68 -15.19 7.04
CA LYS A 42 4.27 -15.35 7.45
C LYS A 42 3.31 -14.39 6.73
N TYR A 43 3.82 -13.27 6.22
CA TYR A 43 3.03 -12.27 5.52
C TYR A 43 3.07 -12.54 4.01
N ILE A 44 1.91 -12.93 3.47
CA ILE A 44 1.74 -13.17 2.03
C ILE A 44 1.33 -11.91 1.27
N PHE A 45 1.02 -10.83 1.99
CA PHE A 45 0.63 -9.53 1.46
C PHE A 45 1.44 -8.40 2.07
N HIS A 46 1.57 -7.32 1.30
CA HIS A 46 2.13 -6.04 1.71
C HIS A 46 1.15 -4.93 1.35
N ILE A 47 0.92 -4.00 2.27
CA ILE A 47 0.02 -2.86 2.06
C ILE A 47 0.70 -1.61 2.61
N ALA A 48 0.71 -0.52 1.84
CA ALA A 48 1.26 0.76 2.27
C ALA A 48 0.22 1.89 2.11
N ARG A 49 -0.02 2.63 3.19
CA ARG A 49 -0.98 3.75 3.26
C ARG A 49 -0.30 4.96 3.86
N ASP A 50 0.31 5.74 2.99
CA ASP A 50 1.14 6.87 3.38
C ASP A 50 0.47 8.24 3.19
N ASN A 51 -0.85 8.39 3.22
CA ASN A 51 -1.48 9.72 3.09
C ASN A 51 -2.83 9.71 3.78
N ARG A 52 -3.29 10.87 4.26
CA ARG A 52 -4.64 10.99 4.84
C ARG A 52 -5.74 10.57 3.86
N GLN A 53 -5.54 10.77 2.56
CA GLN A 53 -6.46 10.35 1.50
C GLN A 53 -6.41 8.83 1.23
N HIS A 54 -5.44 8.11 1.79
CA HIS A 54 -5.34 6.65 1.72
C HIS A 54 -6.23 5.99 2.78
N ASN A 55 -7.50 6.39 2.81
CA ASN A 55 -8.50 5.97 3.79
C ASN A 55 -9.26 4.69 3.37
N ILE A 56 -8.71 3.93 2.43
CA ILE A 56 -9.24 2.65 1.98
C ILE A 56 -8.29 1.51 2.37
N PRO A 57 -8.78 0.27 2.55
CA PRO A 57 -7.96 -0.81 3.07
C PRO A 57 -6.74 -1.15 2.21
N ILE A 58 -6.90 -1.18 0.88
CA ILE A 58 -5.84 -1.49 -0.08
C ILE A 58 -5.96 -0.53 -1.27
N LEU A 59 -4.93 0.29 -1.50
CA LEU A 59 -4.87 1.12 -2.71
C LEU A 59 -4.46 0.28 -3.90
N GLY A 60 -5.05 0.55 -5.06
CA GLY A 60 -4.74 -0.22 -6.27
C GLY A 60 -3.26 -0.16 -6.68
N GLY A 61 -2.55 0.93 -6.35
CA GLY A 61 -1.14 1.15 -6.69
C GLY A 61 -0.15 1.11 -5.52
N LEU A 62 -0.53 0.63 -4.33
CA LEU A 62 0.37 0.58 -3.15
C LEU A 62 0.22 -0.73 -2.36
N TRP A 63 0.37 -1.86 -3.05
CA TRP A 63 0.30 -3.17 -2.40
C TRP A 63 1.11 -4.24 -3.15
N GLY A 64 1.33 -5.37 -2.49
CA GLY A 64 1.97 -6.53 -3.06
C GLY A 64 1.43 -7.85 -2.53
N ALA A 65 1.63 -8.90 -3.31
CA ALA A 65 1.37 -10.28 -2.93
C ALA A 65 2.61 -11.15 -3.17
N ALA A 66 2.76 -12.21 -2.38
CA ALA A 66 3.84 -13.17 -2.51
C ALA A 66 3.29 -14.56 -2.91
N PRO A 67 2.99 -14.82 -4.21
CA PRO A 67 2.61 -16.15 -4.67
C PRO A 67 3.60 -17.25 -4.25
N GLY A 68 4.90 -16.96 -4.19
CA GLY A 68 5.91 -17.90 -3.70
C GLY A 68 5.66 -18.39 -2.26
N ARG A 69 4.94 -17.62 -1.44
CA ARG A 69 4.58 -17.97 -0.05
C ARG A 69 3.16 -18.54 0.10
N GLY A 70 2.27 -18.32 -0.88
CA GLY A 70 0.83 -18.52 -0.69
C GLY A 70 0.02 -18.77 -1.96
N ARG A 71 0.62 -19.33 -3.02
CA ARG A 71 0.01 -19.47 -4.36
C ARG A 71 -1.41 -20.00 -4.38
N HIS A 72 -1.65 -21.15 -3.74
CA HIS A 72 -2.99 -21.77 -3.75
C HIS A 72 -4.05 -20.87 -3.10
N TYR A 73 -3.70 -20.24 -1.97
CA TYR A 73 -4.59 -19.32 -1.28
C TYR A 73 -4.86 -18.05 -2.12
N LEU A 74 -3.81 -17.46 -2.68
CA LEU A 74 -3.90 -16.28 -3.53
C LEU A 74 -4.73 -16.54 -4.79
N PHE A 75 -4.54 -17.70 -5.43
CA PHE A 75 -5.34 -18.12 -6.57
C PHE A 75 -6.84 -18.11 -6.24
N HIS A 76 -7.24 -18.70 -5.12
CA HIS A 76 -8.64 -18.79 -4.72
C HIS A 76 -9.28 -17.44 -4.42
N ILE A 77 -8.61 -16.56 -3.66
CA ILE A 77 -9.21 -15.27 -3.29
C ILE A 77 -9.30 -14.30 -4.48
N PHE A 78 -8.44 -14.47 -5.48
CA PHE A 78 -8.41 -13.62 -6.67
C PHE A 78 -9.23 -14.16 -7.85
N GLN A 79 -9.65 -15.43 -7.83
CA GLN A 79 -10.54 -16.05 -8.82
C GLN A 79 -11.73 -15.17 -9.25
N PRO A 80 -12.42 -14.41 -8.36
CA PRO A 80 -13.52 -13.55 -8.77
C PRO A 80 -13.16 -12.54 -9.87
N MET A 81 -11.90 -12.11 -9.97
CA MET A 81 -11.47 -11.19 -11.03
C MET A 81 -11.54 -11.81 -12.44
N LEU A 82 -11.54 -13.14 -12.54
CA LEU A 82 -11.58 -13.88 -13.80
C LEU A 82 -13.02 -14.10 -14.30
N ILE A 83 -14.02 -13.80 -13.49
CA ILE A 83 -15.43 -13.95 -13.83
C ILE A 83 -15.89 -12.65 -14.53
N PRO A 84 -16.27 -12.67 -15.83
CA PRO A 84 -16.56 -11.44 -16.56
C PRO A 84 -17.67 -10.59 -15.94
N SER A 85 -18.72 -11.22 -15.40
CA SER A 85 -19.85 -10.51 -14.76
C SER A 85 -19.44 -9.80 -13.46
N ILE A 86 -18.43 -10.31 -12.74
CA ILE A 86 -17.85 -9.63 -11.58
C ILE A 86 -16.90 -8.54 -12.06
N ALA A 87 -16.00 -8.87 -12.98
CA ALA A 87 -14.98 -7.94 -13.43
C ALA A 87 -15.54 -6.66 -14.08
N GLN A 88 -16.67 -6.79 -14.79
CA GLN A 88 -17.36 -5.65 -15.40
C GLN A 88 -17.97 -4.66 -14.39
N GLN A 89 -18.15 -5.04 -13.12
CA GLN A 89 -18.62 -4.15 -12.06
C GLN A 89 -17.53 -3.15 -11.63
N TYR A 90 -16.26 -3.49 -11.85
CA TYR A 90 -15.09 -2.77 -11.37
C TYR A 90 -14.36 -2.02 -12.50
N LYS A 91 -14.94 -0.91 -12.98
CA LYS A 91 -14.40 -0.04 -14.04
C LYS A 91 -13.67 1.19 -13.47
N GLY A 92 -12.74 1.78 -14.24
CA GLY A 92 -11.99 2.97 -13.81
C GLY A 92 -11.16 2.68 -12.54
N ALA A 93 -11.38 3.46 -11.48
CA ALA A 93 -10.80 3.22 -10.14
C ALA A 93 -11.39 1.97 -9.44
N GLY A 94 -12.22 1.18 -10.12
CA GLY A 94 -12.88 0.00 -9.56
C GLY A 94 -11.92 -1.11 -9.12
N ASP A 95 -10.64 -1.08 -9.51
CA ASP A 95 -9.70 -2.08 -9.02
C ASP A 95 -9.37 -1.91 -7.53
N GLN A 96 -9.36 -0.68 -6.99
CA GLN A 96 -9.26 -0.46 -5.55
C GLN A 96 -10.53 -0.93 -4.81
N LEU A 97 -11.70 -0.78 -5.43
CA LEU A 97 -12.97 -1.26 -4.89
C LEU A 97 -13.01 -2.79 -4.88
N PHE A 98 -12.54 -3.44 -5.95
CA PHE A 98 -12.41 -4.89 -5.99
C PHE A 98 -11.53 -5.43 -4.85
N LEU A 99 -10.40 -4.78 -4.60
CA LEU A 99 -9.51 -5.14 -3.49
C LEU A 99 -10.20 -4.98 -2.13
N SER A 100 -10.95 -3.89 -1.93
CA SER A 100 -11.73 -3.66 -0.72
C SER A 100 -12.82 -4.72 -0.51
N ASP A 101 -13.61 -4.98 -1.54
CA ASP A 101 -14.81 -5.84 -1.46
C ASP A 101 -14.48 -7.33 -1.38
N ASN A 102 -13.44 -7.77 -2.12
CA ASN A 102 -13.18 -9.20 -2.32
C ASN A 102 -11.90 -9.69 -1.62
N ILE A 103 -10.91 -8.82 -1.43
CA ILE A 103 -9.56 -9.25 -1.03
C ILE A 103 -9.27 -8.89 0.43
N TRP A 104 -9.63 -7.69 0.89
CA TRP A 104 -9.22 -7.18 2.20
C TRP A 104 -9.51 -8.12 3.37
N GLU A 105 -10.75 -8.60 3.50
CA GLU A 105 -11.15 -9.48 4.59
C GLU A 105 -10.38 -10.80 4.63
N ASN A 106 -9.93 -11.28 3.47
CA ASN A 106 -9.12 -12.49 3.33
C ASN A 106 -7.66 -12.26 3.78
N VAL A 107 -7.11 -11.07 3.55
CA VAL A 107 -5.66 -10.85 3.67
C VAL A 107 -5.25 -10.01 4.87
N LYS A 108 -6.18 -9.31 5.54
CA LYS A 108 -5.86 -8.36 6.62
C LYS A 108 -5.00 -8.95 7.75
N THR A 109 -5.24 -10.21 8.13
CA THR A 109 -4.45 -10.90 9.18
C THR A 109 -3.16 -11.53 8.67
N ARG A 110 -2.96 -11.56 7.34
CA ARG A 110 -1.79 -12.13 6.65
C ARG A 110 -0.98 -11.06 5.89
N SER A 111 -1.21 -9.79 6.21
CA SER A 111 -0.57 -8.65 5.57
C SER A 111 0.45 -7.99 6.50
N LEU A 112 1.60 -7.61 5.95
CA LEU A 112 2.47 -6.62 6.57
C LEU A 112 1.99 -5.24 6.12
N ILE A 113 1.40 -4.48 7.04
CA ILE A 113 0.69 -3.24 6.74
C ILE A 113 1.47 -2.07 7.33
N PHE A 114 1.78 -1.08 6.51
CA PHE A 114 2.36 0.20 6.94
C PHE A 114 1.36 1.33 6.73
N ASP A 115 1.12 2.13 7.76
CA ASP A 115 0.08 3.15 7.74
C ASP A 115 0.48 4.40 8.55
N SER A 116 0.33 5.56 7.94
CA SER A 116 0.64 6.87 8.54
C SER A 116 -0.56 7.55 9.21
N TYR A 117 -1.80 7.19 8.87
CA TYR A 117 -3.00 7.92 9.31
C TYR A 117 -4.18 7.03 9.76
N SER A 118 -4.37 5.86 9.16
CA SER A 118 -5.51 4.97 9.39
C SER A 118 -5.13 3.69 10.13
N CYS A 119 -4.03 3.71 10.89
CA CYS A 119 -3.50 2.54 11.59
C CYS A 119 -4.46 1.94 12.64
N GLU A 120 -5.30 2.76 13.28
CA GLU A 120 -6.31 2.30 14.23
C GLU A 120 -7.50 1.62 13.52
N PRO A 121 -8.20 2.27 12.57
CA PRO A 121 -9.36 1.64 11.92
C PRO A 121 -9.01 0.51 10.94
N LEU A 122 -7.83 0.55 10.31
CA LEU A 122 -7.44 -0.38 9.25
C LEU A 122 -6.23 -1.24 9.62
N GLY A 123 -5.75 -1.16 10.87
CA GLY A 123 -4.54 -1.82 11.32
C GLY A 123 -3.27 -1.25 10.68
N GLY A 124 -2.13 -1.81 11.04
CA GLY A 124 -0.85 -1.46 10.46
C GLY A 124 0.08 -0.77 11.44
N GLN A 125 1.37 -0.84 11.10
CA GLN A 125 2.45 -0.28 11.89
C GLN A 125 2.95 1.01 11.25
N PRO A 126 3.61 1.88 12.03
CA PRO A 126 4.30 3.02 11.47
C PRO A 126 5.37 2.57 10.48
N PHE A 127 5.64 3.43 9.50
CA PHE A 127 6.78 3.25 8.61
C PHE A 127 8.12 3.44 9.32
N LEU A 128 9.18 2.97 8.65
CA LEU A 128 10.52 2.80 9.22
C LEU A 128 11.38 4.07 9.22
N SER A 129 11.06 5.04 8.38
CA SER A 129 11.79 6.30 8.24
C SER A 129 10.83 7.46 8.19
N GLN A 130 11.20 8.64 8.71
CA GLN A 130 10.36 9.83 8.63
C GLN A 130 10.07 10.23 7.16
N ARG A 131 8.88 10.76 6.91
CA ARG A 131 8.58 11.37 5.60
C ARG A 131 9.51 12.56 5.36
N PRO A 132 10.14 12.69 4.18
CA PRO A 132 10.90 13.89 3.86
C PRO A 132 10.03 15.14 4.01
N ILE A 133 10.51 16.14 4.75
CA ILE A 133 9.80 17.41 4.99
C ILE A 133 9.54 18.16 3.67
N ALA A 134 10.28 17.84 2.61
CA ALA A 134 10.10 18.41 1.29
C ALA A 134 8.76 17.97 0.66
N ASP A 135 7.87 18.95 0.47
CA ASP A 135 6.91 19.04 -0.64
C ASP A 135 5.81 17.96 -0.74
N ASN A 136 5.01 17.76 0.31
CA ASN A 136 3.84 16.84 0.29
C ASN A 136 4.19 15.46 -0.33
N CYS A 137 5.41 14.99 -0.09
CA CYS A 137 5.92 13.77 -0.68
C CYS A 137 5.38 12.56 0.09
N PHE A 138 4.58 11.72 -0.56
CA PHE A 138 4.03 10.50 0.03
C PHE A 138 3.96 9.37 -1.00
N LEU A 139 4.05 8.11 -0.58
CA LEU A 139 3.94 6.96 -1.48
C LEU A 139 2.66 7.06 -2.32
N GLY A 140 2.73 7.05 -3.65
CA GLY A 140 1.56 7.20 -4.52
C GLY A 140 1.25 8.64 -4.96
N CYS A 141 2.04 9.63 -4.56
CA CYS A 141 1.92 10.98 -5.12
C CYS A 141 2.28 11.00 -6.60
N ILE A 142 1.61 11.83 -7.41
CA ILE A 142 1.82 11.95 -8.85
C ILE A 142 2.99 12.88 -9.15
N ARG A 143 3.87 12.51 -10.08
CA ARG A 143 4.99 13.36 -10.55
C ARG A 143 4.50 14.65 -11.23
N PRO A 144 5.20 15.78 -11.07
CA PRO A 144 6.36 15.96 -10.20
C PRO A 144 5.91 16.18 -8.74
N CYS A 145 6.18 15.21 -7.87
CA CYS A 145 6.09 15.37 -6.42
C CYS A 145 7.47 15.07 -5.83
N CYS A 146 7.73 15.52 -4.60
CA CYS A 146 9.06 15.44 -4.00
C CYS A 146 10.13 16.24 -4.79
N THR A 147 9.71 17.32 -5.49
CA THR A 147 10.60 18.24 -6.20
C THR A 147 10.47 19.65 -5.63
N LYS A 148 11.59 20.37 -5.51
CA LYS A 148 11.63 21.73 -4.97
C LYS A 148 10.73 22.76 -5.70
N ALA A 149 10.27 22.45 -6.92
CA ALA A 149 9.53 23.36 -7.80
C ALA A 149 7.99 23.26 -7.67
N THR A 150 7.46 22.24 -7.00
CA THR A 150 6.00 21.99 -6.88
C THR A 150 5.35 22.63 -5.66
N PHE A 151 6.01 23.64 -5.09
CA PHE A 151 5.51 24.36 -3.92
C PHE A 151 4.32 25.26 -4.27
N ARG A 152 3.10 24.74 -4.09
CA ARG A 152 1.86 25.53 -3.96
C ARG A 152 0.96 24.89 -2.92
N GLY A 153 1.28 25.02 -1.64
CA GLY A 153 0.37 24.57 -0.59
C GLY A 153 0.94 24.81 0.79
N SER A 154 0.29 25.69 1.55
CA SER A 154 0.47 25.84 2.99
C SER A 154 0.40 24.47 3.67
N GLN A 155 1.41 24.11 4.48
CA GLN A 155 1.31 22.97 5.39
C GLN A 155 0.08 23.19 6.28
N ASN A 156 -0.95 22.37 6.12
CA ASN A 156 -2.11 22.44 6.99
C ASN A 156 -1.71 21.81 8.33
N PRO A 157 -1.94 22.45 9.49
CA PRO A 157 -1.73 21.81 10.79
C PRO A 157 -2.46 20.46 10.93
N ASN A 158 -3.53 20.26 10.15
CA ASN A 158 -4.29 19.02 10.07
C ASN A 158 -3.64 17.89 9.22
N ASP A 159 -2.46 18.11 8.65
CA ASP A 159 -1.71 17.09 7.89
C ASP A 159 -0.75 16.29 8.77
N THR A 160 -0.77 16.52 10.08
CA THR A 160 0.06 15.75 11.02
C THR A 160 -0.48 14.32 11.21
N CYS A 161 0.42 13.37 11.32
CA CYS A 161 0.05 11.99 11.65
C CYS A 161 -0.56 11.89 13.03
N PRO A 162 -1.58 11.03 13.23
CA PRO A 162 -2.06 10.69 14.57
C PRO A 162 -0.93 10.11 15.43
N PRO A 163 -0.80 10.50 16.72
CA PRO A 163 0.22 9.94 17.62
C PRO A 163 0.23 8.40 17.67
N ALA A 164 -0.94 7.78 17.60
CA ALA A 164 -1.10 6.31 17.56
C ALA A 164 -0.41 5.65 16.36
N CYS A 165 -0.28 6.37 15.24
CA CYS A 165 0.34 5.87 14.00
C CYS A 165 1.81 6.27 13.84
N ARG A 166 2.42 6.89 14.86
CA ARG A 166 3.83 7.25 14.87
C ARG A 166 4.67 6.13 15.51
N PRO A 167 5.95 5.96 15.14
CA PRO A 167 6.85 5.06 15.87
C PRO A 167 6.91 5.42 17.35
N LYS A 168 6.92 4.41 18.22
CA LYS A 168 6.97 4.61 19.68
C LYS A 168 8.17 5.45 20.12
N ASP A 169 9.32 5.22 19.47
CA ASP A 169 10.57 5.91 19.77
C ASP A 169 10.73 7.25 19.02
N HIS A 170 9.78 7.60 18.15
CA HIS A 170 9.82 8.81 17.32
C HIS A 170 8.46 9.52 17.25
N GLN A 171 7.92 9.88 18.41
CA GLN A 171 6.66 10.64 18.50
C GLN A 171 6.78 12.07 17.97
N ASP A 172 8.00 12.58 17.83
CA ASP A 172 8.37 13.84 17.21
C ASP A 172 8.23 13.84 15.67
N TRP A 173 8.09 12.66 15.04
CA TRP A 173 7.78 12.54 13.61
C TRP A 173 6.32 12.87 13.34
N ILE A 174 5.98 14.15 13.47
CA ILE A 174 4.62 14.66 13.25
C ILE A 174 4.19 14.56 11.77
N TYR A 175 5.14 14.42 10.85
CA TYR A 175 4.95 14.05 9.46
C TYR A 175 5.57 12.66 9.25
N CYS A 176 4.75 11.63 9.39
CA CYS A 176 4.90 10.41 8.61
C CYS A 176 4.21 10.62 7.26
#